data_AF-A0A831PSI0-F1
#
_entry.id   AF-A0A831PSI0-F1
#
_cell.length_a   1.000
_cell.length_b   1.000
_cell.length_c   1.000
_cell.angle_alpha   90.00
_cell.angle_beta   90.00
_cell.angle_gamma   90.00
#
_symmetry.space_group_name_H-M   'P 1'
#
loop_
_entity.id
_entity.type
_entity.pdbx_description
1 polymer ?
#
loop_
_entity_poly.entity_id
_entity_poly.type
_entity_poly.pdbx_seq_one_letter_code
_entity_poly.pdbx_strand_id
1 'polypeptide(L)'
;MSSDHGAPRRPVVLVILDGFGVNPGKRNNAIAEANTPRFDSYFARYSHTVIQASGHAVGLPDGQMGNSEVGHTTLGCGTIVRQDLVLIDDAIADGSFFRNEVLLK
;
A
#
# COMPACT_ATOMS: atom_id res chain seq x y z
N MET A 1 -20.06 -23.39 -28.66
CA MET A 1 -19.87 -21.93 -28.58
C MET A 1 -20.57 -21.45 -27.31
N SER A 2 -19.84 -21.35 -26.20
CA SER A 2 -20.40 -20.85 -24.93
C SER A 2 -20.50 -19.33 -25.02
N SER A 3 -21.70 -18.80 -24.90
CA SER A 3 -21.98 -17.37 -24.90
C SER A 3 -21.55 -16.75 -23.57
N ASP A 4 -20.35 -16.16 -23.55
CA ASP A 4 -19.85 -15.32 -22.46
C ASP A 4 -20.77 -14.09 -22.31
N HIS A 5 -21.70 -14.14 -21.35
CA HIS A 5 -22.49 -12.97 -20.95
C HIS A 5 -21.67 -12.18 -19.92
N GLY A 6 -20.51 -11.66 -20.37
CA GLY A 6 -19.64 -10.83 -19.56
C GLY A 6 -20.36 -9.57 -19.13
N ALA A 7 -20.43 -9.33 -17.82
CA ALA A 7 -21.01 -8.11 -17.27
C ALA A 7 -20.44 -6.87 -17.98
N PRO A 8 -21.27 -5.85 -18.27
CA PRO A 8 -20.81 -4.67 -19.01
C PRO A 8 -19.64 -4.01 -18.27
N ARG A 9 -18.49 -3.92 -18.95
CA ARG A 9 -17.31 -3.24 -18.39
C ARG A 9 -17.61 -1.76 -18.26
N ARG A 10 -17.69 -1.28 -17.03
CA ARG A 10 -17.77 0.15 -16.73
C ARG A 10 -16.34 0.68 -16.57
N PRO A 11 -16.05 1.90 -17.03
CA PRO A 11 -14.76 2.51 -16.77
C PRO A 11 -14.59 2.68 -15.25
N VAL A 12 -13.41 2.32 -14.75
CA VAL A 12 -13.02 2.45 -13.35
C VAL A 12 -11.79 3.34 -13.29
N VAL A 13 -11.77 4.28 -12.35
CA VAL A 13 -10.63 5.15 -12.08
C VAL A 13 -10.13 4.85 -10.67
N LEU A 14 -8.86 4.45 -10.56
CA LEU A 14 -8.14 4.37 -9.29
C LEU A 14 -7.34 5.67 -9.11
N VAL A 15 -7.61 6.40 -8.03
CA VAL A 15 -6.87 7.62 -7.65
C VAL A 15 -6.07 7.33 -6.40
N ILE A 16 -4.74 7.50 -6.48
CA ILE A 16 -3.82 7.34 -5.35
C ILE A 16 -3.41 8.74 -4.89
N LEU A 17 -3.73 9.06 -3.64
CA LEU A 17 -3.33 10.30 -2.99
C LEU A 17 -2.09 9.99 -2.13
N ASP A 18 -0.91 10.25 -2.67
CA ASP A 18 0.33 9.89 -1.98
C ASP A 18 0.46 10.69 -0.65
N GLY A 19 0.77 9.97 0.44
CA GLY A 19 0.84 10.54 1.79
C GLY A 19 -0.51 10.91 2.44
N PHE A 20 -1.66 10.49 1.89
CA PHE A 20 -2.98 10.81 2.46
C PHE A 20 -3.48 9.69 3.40
N GLY A 21 -3.27 9.86 4.70
CA GLY A 21 -3.65 8.88 5.73
C GLY A 21 -4.89 9.27 6.56
N VAL A 22 -5.48 8.28 7.25
CA VAL A 22 -6.55 8.51 8.23
C VAL A 22 -5.94 8.56 9.63
N ASN A 23 -5.97 9.73 10.26
CA ASN A 23 -5.52 9.94 11.63
C ASN A 23 -6.67 10.50 12.48
N PRO A 24 -7.08 9.84 13.59
CA PRO A 24 -8.16 10.32 14.46
C PRO A 24 -7.80 11.62 15.22
N GLY A 25 -6.52 11.93 15.37
CA GLY A 25 -6.05 13.18 15.98
C GLY A 25 -6.18 14.36 15.04
N LYS A 26 -6.71 15.50 15.53
CA LYS A 26 -6.81 16.75 14.76
C LYS A 26 -5.58 17.65 14.88
N ARG A 27 -4.78 17.50 15.94
CA ARG A 27 -3.61 18.35 16.18
C ARG A 27 -2.49 18.01 15.20
N ASN A 28 -1.95 19.01 14.52
CA ASN A 28 -0.89 18.84 13.52
C ASN A 28 -1.29 17.88 12.40
N ASN A 29 -2.57 17.89 12.01
CA ASN A 29 -3.12 17.02 10.98
C ASN A 29 -3.59 17.87 9.80
N ALA A 30 -2.72 18.00 8.80
CA ALA A 30 -2.97 18.83 7.62
C ALA A 30 -4.24 18.39 6.85
N ILE A 31 -4.59 17.10 6.84
CA ILE A 31 -5.79 16.61 6.16
C ILE A 31 -7.04 17.07 6.91
N ALA A 32 -7.04 16.99 8.24
CA ALA A 32 -8.17 17.43 9.07
C ALA A 32 -8.31 18.96 9.13
N GLU A 33 -7.21 19.69 8.97
CA GLU A 33 -7.19 21.16 8.99
C GLU A 33 -7.47 21.78 7.60
N ALA A 34 -7.27 21.02 6.51
CA ALA A 34 -7.50 21.50 5.16
C ALA A 34 -8.99 21.64 4.82
N ASN A 35 -9.30 22.63 3.98
CA ASN A 35 -10.64 22.78 3.40
C ASN A 35 -10.80 21.80 2.21
N THR A 36 -11.43 20.64 2.43
CA THR A 36 -11.54 19.56 1.42
C THR A 36 -12.99 19.19 1.06
N PRO A 37 -13.83 20.16 0.61
CA PRO A 37 -15.28 19.97 0.51
C PRO A 37 -15.70 18.85 -0.45
N ARG A 38 -14.88 18.56 -1.47
CA ARG A 38 -15.11 17.42 -2.38
C ARG A 38 -14.87 16.08 -1.68
N PHE A 39 -13.75 15.93 -0.97
CA PHE A 39 -13.46 14.72 -0.21
C PHE A 39 -14.49 14.51 0.90
N ASP A 40 -14.81 15.57 1.65
CA ASP A 40 -15.84 15.54 2.69
C ASP A 40 -17.17 15.03 2.13
N SER A 41 -17.58 15.53 0.95
CA SER A 41 -18.80 15.09 0.30
C SER A 41 -18.77 13.63 -0.15
N TYR A 42 -17.60 13.11 -0.55
CA TYR A 42 -17.45 11.72 -0.98
C TYR A 42 -17.55 10.77 0.21
N PHE A 43 -16.83 11.06 1.31
CA PHE A 43 -16.90 10.26 2.53
C PHE A 43 -18.30 10.29 3.17
N ALA A 44 -19.03 11.40 3.06
CA ALA A 44 -20.39 11.48 3.61
C ALA A 44 -21.45 10.70 2.81
N ARG A 45 -21.25 10.50 1.50
CA ARG A 45 -22.30 9.99 0.58
C ARG A 45 -22.04 8.58 0.06
N TYR A 46 -20.79 8.17 -0.05
CA TYR A 46 -20.42 6.89 -0.64
C TYR A 46 -19.78 5.96 0.39
N SER A 47 -19.92 4.65 0.14
CA SER A 47 -19.30 3.62 0.97
C SER A 47 -17.77 3.76 0.93
N HIS A 48 -17.16 3.74 2.10
CA HIS A 48 -15.73 3.87 2.27
C HIS A 48 -15.27 2.97 3.41
N THR A 49 -13.98 2.63 3.40
CA THR A 49 -13.34 1.85 4.45
C THR A 49 -11.88 2.32 4.60
N VAL A 50 -11.22 1.88 5.67
CA VAL A 50 -9.79 2.11 5.90
C VAL A 50 -9.06 0.78 5.74
N ILE A 51 -7.89 0.81 5.10
CA ILE A 51 -7.02 -0.35 4.91
C ILE A 51 -5.67 -0.11 5.58
N GLN A 52 -5.00 -1.20 5.97
CA GLN A 52 -3.64 -1.14 6.51
C GLN A 52 -2.65 -0.91 5.36
N ALA A 53 -1.77 0.08 5.50
CA ALA A 53 -0.83 0.50 4.46
C ALA A 53 0.63 0.53 4.95
N SER A 54 0.93 -0.19 6.04
CA SER A 54 2.24 -0.22 6.71
C SER A 54 2.49 -1.56 7.39
N GLY A 55 3.74 -1.83 7.77
CA GLY A 55 4.15 -3.06 8.43
C GLY A 55 3.83 -4.33 7.63
N HIS A 56 3.49 -5.41 8.33
CA HIS A 56 3.27 -6.73 7.71
C HIS A 56 2.16 -6.74 6.65
N ALA A 57 1.16 -5.85 6.78
CA ALA A 57 0.05 -5.75 5.83
C ALA A 57 0.49 -5.39 4.41
N VAL A 58 1.70 -4.84 4.26
CA VAL A 58 2.30 -4.49 2.97
C VAL A 58 3.68 -5.12 2.78
N GLY A 59 4.02 -6.13 3.58
CA GLY A 59 5.26 -6.90 3.45
C GLY A 59 6.51 -6.23 4.02
N LEU A 60 6.32 -5.27 4.93
CA LEU A 60 7.37 -4.65 5.74
C LEU A 60 7.42 -5.25 7.16
N PRO A 61 8.51 -5.07 7.92
CA PRO A 61 8.57 -5.47 9.33
C PRO A 61 7.52 -4.73 10.17
N ASP A 62 7.10 -5.35 11.28
CA ASP A 62 6.17 -4.71 12.23
C ASP A 62 6.69 -3.34 12.71
N GLY A 63 5.79 -2.37 12.75
CA GLY A 63 6.09 -0.98 13.14
C GLY A 63 6.76 -0.13 12.06
N GLN A 64 7.17 -0.72 10.93
CA GLN A 64 7.74 0.04 9.82
C GLN A 64 6.65 0.83 9.08
N MET A 65 6.90 2.12 8.87
CA MET A 65 5.98 2.97 8.10
C MET A 65 5.89 2.49 6.65
N GLY A 66 4.71 2.67 6.05
CA GLY A 66 4.54 2.49 4.63
C GLY A 66 5.25 3.57 3.82
N ASN A 67 5.47 3.30 2.54
CA ASN A 67 6.03 4.25 1.59
C ASN A 67 5.40 4.05 0.20
N SER A 68 5.71 4.95 -0.74
CA SER A 68 5.13 4.94 -2.08
C SER A 68 5.43 3.64 -2.84
N GLU A 69 6.66 3.15 -2.83
CA GLU A 69 7.06 1.94 -3.58
C GLU A 69 6.29 0.70 -3.12
N VAL A 70 6.27 0.48 -1.81
CA VAL A 70 5.59 -0.65 -1.18
C VAL A 70 4.08 -0.58 -1.39
N GLY A 71 3.50 0.62 -1.26
CA GLY A 71 2.08 0.86 -1.46
C GLY A 71 1.64 0.60 -2.90
N HIS A 72 2.35 1.17 -3.88
CA HIS A 72 2.00 0.98 -5.30
C HIS A 72 2.18 -0.47 -5.74
N THR A 73 3.24 -1.14 -5.26
CA THR A 73 3.50 -2.56 -5.57
C THR A 73 2.39 -3.44 -5.00
N THR A 74 2.02 -3.25 -3.73
CA THR A 74 0.96 -4.06 -3.09
C THR A 74 -0.39 -3.85 -3.78
N LEU A 75 -0.74 -2.61 -4.12
CA LEU A 75 -1.98 -2.29 -4.86
C LEU A 75 -1.99 -2.89 -6.27
N GLY A 76 -0.86 -2.80 -6.99
CA GLY A 76 -0.73 -3.30 -8.36
C GLY A 76 -0.69 -4.83 -8.44
N CYS A 77 -0.04 -5.49 -7.49
CA CYS A 77 0.09 -6.94 -7.44
C CYS A 77 -1.16 -7.63 -6.86
N GLY A 78 -1.95 -6.93 -6.03
CA GLY A 78 -3.12 -7.52 -5.36
C GLY A 78 -2.77 -8.59 -4.33
N THR A 79 -1.52 -8.63 -3.87
CA THR A 79 -1.02 -9.55 -2.84
C THR A 79 0.10 -8.88 -2.04
N ILE A 80 0.41 -9.43 -0.86
CA ILE A 80 1.52 -8.96 -0.03
C ILE A 80 2.83 -9.41 -0.67
N VAL A 81 3.67 -8.44 -1.03
CA VAL A 81 5.01 -8.69 -1.59
C VAL A 81 6.05 -8.45 -0.50
N ARG A 82 6.88 -9.45 -0.23
CA ARG A 82 8.03 -9.29 0.68
C ARG A 82 9.01 -8.29 0.08
N GLN A 83 9.28 -7.23 0.82
CA GLN A 83 10.16 -6.16 0.38
C GLN A 83 11.63 -6.53 0.54
N ASP A 84 12.48 -5.92 -0.29
CA ASP A 84 13.92 -6.18 -0.30
C ASP A 84 14.55 -6.04 1.08
N LEU A 85 14.11 -5.07 1.89
CA LEU A 85 14.57 -4.91 3.27
C LEU A 85 14.41 -6.20 4.08
N VAL A 86 13.24 -6.84 4.00
CA VAL A 86 12.95 -8.10 4.71
C VAL A 86 13.74 -9.26 4.12
N LEU A 87 13.94 -9.26 2.80
CA LEU A 87 14.73 -10.31 2.13
C LEU A 87 16.21 -10.21 2.51
N ILE A 88 16.75 -9.00 2.59
CA ILE A 88 18.14 -8.74 2.97
C ILE A 88 18.36 -9.07 4.45
N ASP A 89 17.45 -8.64 5.34
CA ASP A 89 17.54 -8.96 6.78
C ASP A 89 17.53 -10.47 7.02
N ASP A 90 16.62 -11.20 6.37
CA ASP A 90 16.57 -12.67 6.45
C ASP A 90 17.84 -13.31 5.90
N ALA A 91 18.37 -12.82 4.78
CA ALA A 91 19.59 -13.35 4.18
C ALA A 91 20.84 -13.12 5.06
N ILE A 92 20.87 -12.01 5.80
CA ILE A 92 21.93 -11.75 6.79
C ILE A 92 21.77 -12.71 7.97
N ALA A 93 20.54 -12.90 8.47
CA ALA A 93 20.24 -13.77 9.60
C ALA A 93 20.54 -15.25 9.32
N ASP A 94 20.23 -15.74 8.12
CA ASP A 94 20.47 -17.14 7.72
C ASP A 94 21.87 -17.39 7.12
N GLY A 95 22.68 -16.33 7.01
CA GLY A 95 24.04 -16.35 6.48
C GLY A 95 24.14 -16.53 4.96
N SER A 96 23.04 -16.58 4.22
CA SER A 96 23.05 -16.63 2.75
C SER A 96 23.59 -15.36 2.12
N PHE A 97 23.44 -14.20 2.76
CA PHE A 97 23.98 -12.92 2.30
C PHE A 97 25.51 -13.00 2.09
N PHE A 98 26.23 -13.63 3.03
CA PHE A 98 27.69 -13.77 2.96
C PHE A 98 28.17 -14.83 1.97
N ARG A 99 27.25 -15.58 1.35
CA ARG A 99 27.54 -16.58 0.30
C ARG A 99 27.11 -16.11 -1.08
N ASN A 100 26.60 -14.89 -1.20
CA ASN A 100 26.09 -14.36 -2.47
C ASN A 100 27.26 -14.09 -3.44
N GLU A 101 27.30 -14.84 -4.55
CA GLU A 101 28.37 -14.74 -5.56
C GLU A 101 28.50 -13.36 -6.21
N VAL A 102 27.44 -12.56 -6.25
CA VAL A 102 27.47 -11.18 -6.77
C VAL A 102 28.23 -10.26 -5.81
N LEU A 103 28.16 -10.52 -4.50
CA LEU A 103 28.81 -9.71 -3.46
C LEU A 103 30.26 -10.14 -3.16
N LEU A 104 30.63 -11.39 -3.49
CA LEU A 104 31.95 -11.97 -3.22
C LEU A 104 32.99 -11.73 -4.32
N LYS A 105 32.66 -10.92 -5.34
CA LYS A 105 33.58 -10.51 -6.40
C LYS A 105 34.36 -9.28 -6.00
#